data_AF-A0A918V8Q7-F1
#
_entry.id   AF-A0A918V8Q7-F1
#
_cell.length_a   1.000
_cell.length_b   1.000
_cell.length_c   1.000
_cell.angle_alpha   90.00
_cell.angle_beta   90.00
_cell.angle_gamma   90.00
#
_symmetry.space_group_name_H-M   'P 1'
#
loop_
_entity.id
_entity.type
_entity.pdbx_description
1 polymer ?
#
loop_
_entity_poly.entity_id
_entity_poly.type
_entity_poly.pdbx_seq_one_letter_code
_entity_poly.pdbx_strand_id
1 'polypeptide(L)'
;MVLWQPGQRITAQRLQTASPTDVASYTPTVTNGGTVTFSIQTGFYSITDSYVDVIVYLAVSGAGSGSGIVQVDMPTPVDRTIRQALTVHGETVGVNGSGSTQNGQIRGGECVFFTSGSGARSDRIRIDDSDGDGSNNLLGVDLKAGGLITIQGRYRKA
;
A
#
# COMPACT_ATOMS: atom_id res chain seq x y z
N MET A 1 40.68 -28.46 -11.17
CA MET A 1 41.68 -28.20 -10.11
C MET A 1 41.63 -26.71 -9.80
N VAL A 2 40.94 -26.32 -8.72
CA VAL A 2 40.80 -24.91 -8.34
C VAL A 2 42.04 -24.52 -7.53
N LEU A 3 42.85 -23.61 -8.05
CA LEU A 3 43.98 -23.03 -7.33
C LEU A 3 43.44 -22.18 -6.18
N TRP A 4 43.61 -22.64 -4.94
CA TRP A 4 43.51 -21.78 -3.77
C TRP A 4 44.79 -20.93 -3.70
N GLN A 5 44.65 -19.61 -3.85
CA GLN A 5 45.76 -18.68 -3.62
C GLN A 5 45.78 -18.27 -2.14
N PRO A 6 46.86 -18.55 -1.39
CA PRO A 6 47.00 -18.10 -0.01
C PRO A 6 47.09 -16.58 0.01
N GLY A 7 46.12 -15.89 0.63
CA GLY A 7 46.18 -14.44 0.84
C GLY A 7 44.98 -13.62 0.37
N GLN A 8 43.99 -14.22 -0.30
CA GLN A 8 42.72 -13.53 -0.55
C GLN A 8 41.91 -13.47 0.76
N ARG A 9 42.13 -12.41 1.54
CA ARG A 9 41.16 -12.01 2.56
C ARG A 9 39.87 -11.68 1.83
N ILE A 10 38.84 -12.53 2.01
CA ILE A 10 37.46 -12.09 1.88
C ILE A 10 37.32 -10.99 2.93
N THR A 11 37.50 -9.75 2.50
CA THR A 11 37.14 -8.62 3.35
C THR A 11 35.64 -8.75 3.51
N ALA A 12 35.20 -9.26 4.66
CA ALA A 12 33.84 -9.06 5.08
C ALA A 12 33.67 -7.55 5.07
N GLN A 13 33.08 -7.04 4.00
CA GLN A 13 32.65 -5.67 3.91
C GLN A 13 31.81 -5.50 5.17
N ARG A 14 32.37 -4.76 6.13
CA ARG A 14 31.73 -4.45 7.40
C ARG A 14 30.31 -4.08 7.02
N LEU A 15 29.34 -4.93 7.38
CA LEU A 15 27.93 -4.60 7.24
C LEU A 15 27.85 -3.23 7.89
N GLN A 16 27.64 -2.18 7.09
CA GLN A 16 27.38 -0.87 7.63
C GLN A 16 26.10 -1.13 8.40
N THR A 17 26.23 -1.24 9.72
CA THR A 17 25.10 -1.21 10.63
C THR A 17 24.47 0.13 10.34
N ALA A 18 23.50 0.11 9.42
CA ALA A 18 22.69 1.26 9.14
C ALA A 18 22.22 1.76 10.50
N SER A 19 22.41 3.07 10.75
CA SER A 19 21.72 3.69 11.88
C SER A 19 20.27 3.23 11.82
N PRO A 20 19.65 2.79 12.93
CA PRO A 20 18.24 2.45 12.90
C PRO A 20 17.50 3.63 12.27
N THR A 21 16.90 3.42 11.11
CA THR A 21 16.02 4.41 10.52
C THR A 21 14.83 4.49 11.47
N ASP A 22 14.67 5.63 12.14
CA ASP A 22 13.58 5.81 13.09
C ASP A 22 12.24 5.51 12.39
N VAL A 23 11.49 4.56 12.97
CA VAL A 23 10.16 4.21 12.49
C VAL A 23 9.18 5.19 13.11
N ALA A 24 8.53 5.98 12.27
CA ALA A 24 7.49 6.92 12.68
C ALA A 24 6.11 6.32 12.39
N SER A 25 5.12 6.72 13.19
CA SER A 25 3.71 6.39 12.96
C SER A 25 2.95 7.61 12.44
N TYR A 26 1.88 7.35 11.71
CA TYR A 26 0.92 8.35 11.25
C TYR A 26 -0.47 7.73 11.14
N THR A 27 -1.49 8.56 11.03
CA THR A 27 -2.87 8.14 10.72
C THR A 27 -3.16 8.49 9.26
N PRO A 28 -3.18 7.49 8.35
CA PRO A 28 -3.44 7.77 6.95
C PRO A 28 -4.86 8.28 6.76
N THR A 29 -5.06 9.33 5.99
CA THR A 29 -6.38 9.79 5.55
C THR A 29 -6.89 8.91 4.41
N VAL A 30 -8.05 8.28 4.63
CA VAL A 30 -8.82 7.63 3.55
C VAL A 30 -9.83 8.62 3.00
N THR A 31 -9.86 8.79 1.68
CA THR A 31 -10.85 9.65 1.00
C THR A 31 -11.68 8.86 0.01
N ASN A 32 -12.85 9.41 -0.33
CA ASN A 32 -13.88 8.77 -1.17
C ASN A 32 -14.42 7.43 -0.61
N GLY A 33 -14.27 7.18 0.69
CA GLY A 33 -14.88 6.04 1.39
C GLY A 33 -16.36 6.23 1.75
N GLY A 34 -16.94 7.41 1.49
CA GLY A 34 -18.31 7.74 1.85
C GLY A 34 -18.52 7.76 3.36
N THR A 35 -19.38 6.87 3.85
CA THR A 35 -19.75 6.72 5.27
C THR A 35 -18.84 5.75 6.05
N VAL A 36 -17.73 5.31 5.46
CA VAL A 36 -16.85 4.31 6.07
C VAL A 36 -16.32 4.82 7.42
N THR A 37 -16.24 3.93 8.40
CA THR A 37 -15.52 4.17 9.65
C THR A 37 -14.51 3.07 9.89
N PHE A 38 -13.43 3.40 10.61
CA PHE A 38 -12.34 2.47 10.88
C PHE A 38 -12.18 2.25 12.39
N SER A 39 -11.98 1.00 12.80
CA SER A 39 -11.53 0.66 14.16
C SER A 39 -10.01 0.78 14.29
N ILE A 40 -9.28 0.57 13.20
CA ILE A 40 -7.84 0.79 13.10
C ILE A 40 -7.54 1.54 11.81
N GLN A 41 -6.76 2.62 11.91
CA GLN A 41 -6.34 3.45 10.79
C GLN A 41 -4.94 3.96 11.10
N THR A 42 -3.95 3.11 10.82
CA THR A 42 -2.57 3.32 11.28
C THR A 42 -1.61 3.07 10.14
N GLY A 43 -0.61 3.92 10.03
CA GLY A 43 0.54 3.72 9.17
C GLY A 43 1.83 3.81 9.95
N PHE A 44 2.82 3.03 9.52
CA PHE A 44 4.21 3.14 9.97
C PHE A 44 5.09 3.36 8.75
N TYR A 45 6.15 4.14 8.93
CA TYR A 45 7.10 4.39 7.86
C TYR A 45 8.49 4.65 8.39
N SER A 46 9.46 4.46 7.50
CA SER A 46 10.84 4.90 7.69
C SER A 46 11.33 5.54 6.40
N ILE A 47 12.26 6.50 6.51
CA ILE A 47 12.78 7.24 5.36
C ILE A 47 14.28 6.96 5.23
N THR A 48 14.68 6.42 4.09
CA THR A 48 16.09 6.19 3.75
C THR A 48 16.40 6.97 2.47
N ASP A 49 17.19 8.04 2.59
CA ASP A 49 17.52 8.96 1.49
C ASP A 49 16.27 9.51 0.77
N SER A 50 16.06 9.07 -0.47
CA SER A 50 14.94 9.44 -1.35
C SER A 50 13.80 8.41 -1.32
N TYR A 51 13.90 7.37 -0.50
CA TYR A 51 12.91 6.30 -0.43
C TYR A 51 12.19 6.29 0.92
N VAL A 52 10.93 5.89 0.87
CA VAL A 52 10.07 5.70 2.03
C VAL A 52 9.58 4.27 2.00
N ASP A 53 9.93 3.51 3.04
CA ASP A 53 9.31 2.23 3.32
C ASP A 53 8.06 2.50 4.17
N VAL A 54 6.92 1.97 3.75
CA VAL A 54 5.63 2.25 4.39
C VAL A 54 4.82 0.98 4.53
N ILE A 55 4.11 0.88 5.65
CA ILE A 55 3.01 -0.05 5.87
C ILE A 55 1.81 0.74 6.37
N VAL A 56 0.66 0.52 5.78
CA VAL A 56 -0.64 1.07 6.18
C VAL A 56 -1.56 -0.10 6.48
N TYR A 57 -2.23 -0.04 7.62
CA TYR A 57 -3.23 -1.01 8.04
C TYR A 57 -4.54 -0.32 8.39
N LEU A 58 -5.60 -0.75 7.71
CA LEU A 58 -6.95 -0.24 7.86
C LEU A 58 -7.87 -1.41 8.26
N ALA A 59 -8.59 -1.27 9.36
CA ALA A 59 -9.64 -2.19 9.77
C ALA A 59 -10.97 -1.44 9.79
N VAL A 60 -11.89 -1.83 8.91
CA VAL A 60 -13.18 -1.16 8.71
C VAL A 60 -14.16 -1.59 9.79
N SER A 61 -14.71 -0.65 10.54
CA SER A 61 -15.75 -0.89 11.55
C SER A 61 -17.17 -0.66 11.03
N GLY A 62 -17.34 0.33 10.14
CA GLY A 62 -18.62 0.68 9.52
C GLY A 62 -18.47 0.71 8.01
N ALA A 63 -19.42 0.08 7.31
CA ALA A 63 -19.34 -0.05 5.85
C ALA A 63 -19.36 1.32 5.15
N GLY A 64 -18.58 1.41 4.08
CA GLY A 64 -18.51 2.59 3.21
C GLY A 64 -19.67 2.67 2.22
N SER A 65 -19.66 3.76 1.46
CA SER A 65 -20.68 4.06 0.46
C SER A 65 -20.11 4.92 -0.67
N GLY A 66 -20.86 5.06 -1.77
CA GLY A 66 -20.48 5.87 -2.92
C GLY A 66 -19.60 5.15 -3.93
N SER A 67 -19.57 5.69 -5.15
CA SER A 67 -18.83 5.14 -6.31
C SER A 67 -17.50 5.84 -6.57
N GLY A 68 -17.05 6.69 -5.64
CA GLY A 68 -15.75 7.35 -5.73
C GLY A 68 -14.62 6.35 -5.54
N ILE A 69 -13.53 6.52 -6.29
CA ILE A 69 -12.34 5.67 -6.15
C ILE A 69 -11.67 6.02 -4.83
N VAL A 70 -11.48 5.01 -3.98
CA VAL A 70 -10.84 5.15 -2.67
C VAL A 70 -9.38 5.53 -2.87
N GLN A 71 -8.95 6.52 -2.10
CA GLN A 71 -7.58 7.00 -2.07
C GLN A 71 -7.08 7.04 -0.63
N VAL A 72 -5.79 6.73 -0.47
CA VAL A 72 -5.11 6.71 0.83
C VAL A 72 -3.87 7.58 0.72
N ASP A 73 -3.65 8.43 1.70
CA ASP A 73 -2.43 9.24 1.75
C ASP A 73 -1.22 8.45 2.29
N MET A 74 -0.06 8.94 1.89
CA MET A 74 1.27 8.50 2.27
C MET A 74 1.85 9.53 3.23
N PRO A 75 2.88 9.18 4.01
CA PRO A 75 3.46 10.11 4.99
C PRO A 75 4.21 11.28 4.34
N THR A 76 4.59 11.16 3.07
CA THR A 76 5.26 12.22 2.30
C THR A 76 4.76 12.26 0.85
N PRO A 77 4.91 13.39 0.13
CA PRO A 77 4.63 13.45 -1.30
C PRO A 77 5.40 12.39 -2.10
N VAL A 78 4.72 11.74 -3.04
CA VAL A 78 5.30 10.68 -3.89
C VAL A 78 5.88 11.28 -5.16
N ASP A 79 7.10 10.87 -5.55
CA ASP A 79 7.71 11.24 -6.83
C ASP A 79 6.81 10.80 -7.99
N ARG A 80 6.45 11.73 -8.87
CA ARG A 80 5.55 11.52 -10.01
C ARG A 80 6.30 11.43 -11.33
N THR A 81 7.64 11.33 -11.31
CA THR A 81 8.44 11.19 -12.54
C THR A 81 8.18 9.86 -13.25
N ILE A 82 7.92 8.79 -12.49
CA ILE A 82 7.56 7.46 -13.00
C ILE A 82 6.33 6.92 -12.28
N ARG A 83 5.65 5.94 -12.88
CA ARG A 83 4.60 5.20 -12.18
C ARG A 83 5.22 4.40 -11.04
N GLN A 84 4.64 4.52 -9.85
CA GLN A 84 5.01 3.74 -8.68
C GLN A 84 3.79 2.97 -8.17
N ALA A 85 4.01 1.85 -7.50
CA ALA A 85 2.95 1.05 -6.92
C ALA A 85 3.40 0.42 -5.61
N LEU A 86 2.49 0.35 -4.65
CA LEU A 86 2.65 -0.41 -3.41
C LEU A 86 1.72 -1.62 -3.46
N THR A 87 2.15 -2.72 -2.85
CA THR A 87 1.35 -3.94 -2.79
C THR A 87 0.17 -3.73 -1.85
N VAL A 88 -1.00 -4.20 -2.25
CA VAL A 88 -2.22 -4.18 -1.46
C VAL A 88 -2.66 -5.60 -1.17
N HIS A 89 -3.02 -5.85 0.08
CA HIS A 89 -3.73 -7.05 0.51
C HIS A 89 -5.05 -6.60 1.15
N GLY A 90 -6.16 -7.03 0.57
CA GLY A 90 -7.48 -6.84 1.16
C GLY A 90 -8.00 -8.17 1.72
N GLU A 91 -8.81 -8.11 2.77
CA GLU A 91 -9.58 -9.22 3.29
C GLU A 91 -11.01 -8.73 3.55
N THR A 92 -12.03 -9.47 3.11
CA THR A 92 -13.44 -9.07 3.31
C THR A 92 -13.77 -7.69 2.71
N VAL A 93 -13.15 -7.35 1.59
CA VAL A 93 -13.45 -6.14 0.79
C VAL A 93 -14.35 -6.53 -0.37
N GLY A 94 -15.31 -5.67 -0.71
CA GLY A 94 -16.23 -5.84 -1.84
C GLY A 94 -15.60 -5.46 -3.19
N VAL A 95 -16.35 -5.65 -4.27
CA VAL A 95 -15.89 -5.37 -5.63
C VAL A 95 -16.97 -4.65 -6.42
N ASN A 96 -16.59 -3.54 -7.08
CA ASN A 96 -17.40 -2.79 -8.05
C ASN A 96 -18.80 -2.43 -7.54
N GLY A 97 -18.93 -2.10 -6.26
CA GLY A 97 -20.21 -1.78 -5.64
C GLY A 97 -21.18 -2.96 -5.54
N SER A 98 -20.73 -4.17 -5.85
CA SER A 98 -21.50 -5.37 -5.62
C SER A 98 -21.59 -5.59 -4.12
N GLY A 99 -22.77 -5.30 -3.56
CA GLY A 99 -23.14 -5.60 -2.18
C GLY A 99 -23.22 -7.10 -1.86
N SER A 100 -22.78 -7.97 -2.76
CA SER A 100 -22.98 -9.42 -2.68
C SER A 100 -21.86 -10.11 -1.89
N THR A 101 -22.13 -10.30 -0.60
CA THR A 101 -21.86 -11.52 0.18
C THR A 101 -20.78 -12.48 -0.35
N GLN A 102 -19.66 -12.52 0.36
CA GLN A 102 -18.76 -13.68 0.57
C GLN A 102 -17.95 -14.28 -0.60
N ASN A 103 -18.27 -14.04 -1.88
CA ASN A 103 -17.68 -14.86 -2.96
C ASN A 103 -16.59 -14.20 -3.82
N GLY A 104 -16.36 -12.90 -3.69
CA GLY A 104 -15.24 -12.19 -4.33
C GLY A 104 -14.24 -11.74 -3.28
N GLN A 105 -13.52 -12.67 -2.65
CA GLN A 105 -12.47 -12.29 -1.72
C GLN A 105 -11.27 -11.81 -2.51
N ILE A 106 -11.13 -10.50 -2.55
CA ILE A 106 -9.90 -9.79 -2.90
C ILE A 106 -8.72 -10.42 -2.15
N ARG A 107 -7.62 -10.72 -2.84
CA ARG A 107 -6.39 -11.27 -2.21
C ARG A 107 -5.13 -10.44 -2.49
N GLY A 108 -5.14 -9.65 -3.56
CA GLY A 108 -3.99 -8.87 -3.97
C GLY A 108 -4.38 -7.70 -4.87
N GLY A 109 -3.57 -6.65 -4.82
CA GLY A 109 -3.78 -5.45 -5.62
C GLY A 109 -2.58 -4.53 -5.58
N GLU A 110 -2.77 -3.36 -6.18
CA GLU A 110 -1.78 -2.29 -6.23
C GLU A 110 -2.41 -0.95 -5.79
N CYS A 111 -1.69 -0.24 -4.94
CA CYS A 111 -1.95 1.16 -4.61
C CYS A 111 -1.05 1.99 -5.52
N VAL A 112 -1.63 2.68 -6.49
CA VAL A 112 -0.90 3.22 -7.65
C VAL A 112 -0.72 4.73 -7.56
N PHE A 113 0.46 5.17 -7.98
CA PHE A 113 0.83 6.57 -8.16
C PHE A 113 1.23 6.79 -9.63
N PHE A 114 0.41 7.49 -10.39
CA PHE A 114 0.63 7.87 -11.78
C PHE A 114 1.45 9.16 -11.89
N THR A 115 2.03 9.36 -13.07
CA THR A 115 2.83 10.55 -13.38
C THR A 115 2.02 11.85 -13.45
N SER A 116 0.72 11.75 -13.68
CA SER A 116 -0.22 12.88 -13.68
C SER A 116 -0.84 13.18 -12.31
N GLY A 117 -0.57 12.34 -11.30
CA GLY A 117 -1.07 12.54 -9.94
C GLY A 117 -0.30 13.63 -9.19
N SER A 118 -0.66 13.89 -7.93
CA SER A 118 0.00 14.93 -7.13
C SER A 118 0.00 14.63 -5.63
N GLY A 119 0.93 15.27 -4.92
CA GLY A 119 1.02 15.19 -3.47
C GLY A 119 1.25 13.77 -2.93
N ALA A 120 0.89 13.57 -1.67
CA ALA A 120 1.09 12.33 -0.93
C ALA A 120 -0.04 11.30 -1.13
N ARG A 121 -0.98 11.52 -2.04
CA ARG A 121 -2.19 10.68 -2.15
C ARG A 121 -2.06 9.64 -3.25
N SER A 122 -2.50 8.41 -2.98
CA SER A 122 -2.65 7.42 -4.04
C SER A 122 -3.69 7.86 -5.05
N ASP A 123 -3.45 7.59 -6.33
CA ASP A 123 -4.43 7.94 -7.34
C ASP A 123 -5.61 6.98 -7.28
N ARG A 124 -5.30 5.68 -7.15
CA ARG A 124 -6.28 4.58 -7.09
C ARG A 124 -5.70 3.40 -6.33
N ILE A 125 -6.56 2.68 -5.63
CA ILE A 125 -6.28 1.31 -5.21
C ILE A 125 -6.96 0.40 -6.23
N ARG A 126 -6.18 -0.44 -6.90
CA ARG A 126 -6.67 -1.44 -7.85
C ARG A 126 -6.54 -2.80 -7.25
N ILE A 127 -7.56 -3.61 -7.46
CA ILE A 127 -7.67 -4.90 -6.81
C ILE A 127 -8.16 -5.93 -7.82
N ASP A 128 -7.59 -7.12 -7.73
CA ASP A 128 -8.02 -8.30 -8.48
C ASP A 128 -9.16 -9.00 -7.71
N ASP A 129 -10.31 -9.15 -8.35
CA ASP A 129 -11.48 -9.83 -7.83
C ASP A 129 -11.60 -11.30 -8.29
N SER A 130 -10.63 -11.77 -9.08
CA SER A 130 -10.54 -13.12 -9.63
C SER A 130 -11.71 -13.50 -10.55
N ASP A 131 -12.44 -12.54 -11.12
CA ASP A 131 -13.57 -12.80 -12.02
C ASP A 131 -13.16 -12.98 -13.50
N GLY A 132 -11.91 -12.65 -13.81
CA GLY A 132 -11.31 -12.77 -15.15
C GLY A 132 -11.39 -11.51 -16.02
N ASP A 133 -11.96 -10.42 -15.52
CA ASP A 133 -12.05 -9.13 -16.23
C ASP A 133 -10.83 -8.21 -16.01
N GLY A 134 -10.00 -8.51 -15.00
CA GLY A 134 -8.76 -7.82 -14.70
C GLY A 134 -8.75 -7.26 -13.29
N SER A 135 -8.33 -6.00 -13.15
CA SER A 135 -8.27 -5.33 -11.84
C SER A 135 -9.18 -4.10 -11.82
N ASN A 136 -10.11 -4.09 -10.89
CA ASN A 136 -11.09 -3.01 -10.69
C ASN A 136 -10.55 -2.00 -9.69
N ASN A 137 -11.10 -0.78 -9.70
CA ASN A 137 -10.76 0.19 -8.67
C ASN A 137 -11.58 -0.10 -7.41
N LEU A 138 -10.94 0.00 -6.25
CA LEU A 138 -11.64 -0.03 -4.97
C LEU A 138 -12.52 1.22 -4.84
N LEU A 139 -13.81 1.03 -4.63
CA LEU A 139 -14.78 2.10 -4.43
C LEU A 139 -15.19 2.22 -2.95
N GLY A 140 -15.78 3.35 -2.56
CA GLY A 140 -16.23 3.54 -1.17
C GLY A 140 -17.22 2.47 -0.71
N VAL A 141 -18.17 2.10 -1.57
CA VAL A 141 -19.16 1.01 -1.35
C VAL A 141 -18.52 -0.38 -1.18
N ASP A 142 -17.27 -0.56 -1.60
CA ASP A 142 -16.54 -1.82 -1.48
C ASP A 142 -15.94 -2.01 -0.08
N LEU A 143 -15.79 -0.95 0.71
CA LEU A 143 -15.32 -1.03 2.09
C LEU A 143 -16.41 -1.65 2.98
N LYS A 144 -16.27 -2.92 3.36
CA LYS A 144 -17.25 -3.62 4.20
C LYS A 144 -16.83 -3.59 5.66
N ALA A 145 -17.81 -3.60 6.58
CA ALA A 145 -17.52 -3.81 8.00
C ALA A 145 -16.80 -5.15 8.20
N GLY A 146 -15.72 -5.15 8.98
CA GLY A 146 -14.81 -6.29 9.12
C GLY A 146 -13.77 -6.41 8.00
N GLY A 147 -13.81 -5.53 6.99
CA GLY A 147 -12.82 -5.46 5.93
C GLY A 147 -11.45 -5.02 6.46
N LEU A 148 -10.40 -5.72 6.05
CA LEU A 148 -9.01 -5.39 6.39
C LEU A 148 -8.27 -5.02 5.11
N ILE A 149 -7.45 -3.97 5.18
CA ILE A 149 -6.62 -3.54 4.05
C ILE A 149 -5.22 -3.26 4.57
N THR A 150 -4.24 -3.94 3.98
CA THR A 150 -2.82 -3.65 4.18
C THR A 150 -2.24 -3.10 2.88
N ILE A 151 -1.58 -1.95 2.95
CA ILE A 151 -0.83 -1.37 1.83
C ILE A 151 0.62 -1.29 2.26
N GLN A 152 1.54 -1.89 1.51
CA GLN A 152 2.94 -1.95 1.91
C GLN A 152 3.90 -1.92 0.74
N GLY A 153 5.09 -1.39 0.99
CA GLY A 153 6.19 -1.41 0.05
C GLY A 153 7.07 -0.18 0.18
N ARG A 154 7.78 0.13 -0.91
CA ARG A 154 8.70 1.25 -1.00
C ARG A 154 8.29 2.17 -2.13
N TYR A 155 8.24 3.47 -1.86
CA TYR A 155 8.11 4.50 -2.90
C TYR A 155 9.24 5.52 -2.78
N ARG A 156 9.54 6.18 -3.90
CA ARG A 156 10.42 7.34 -3.95
C ARG A 156 9.63 8.60 -3.62
N LYS A 157 10.09 9.36 -2.63
CA LYS A 157 9.48 10.66 -2.29
C LYS A 157 9.87 11.74 -3.31
N ALA A 158 9.00 12.74 -3.47
CA ALA A 158 9.26 13.92 -4.30
C ALA A 158 10.32 14.84 -3.67
#